data_AF-A0AAP1WEC5-F1
#
_entry.id   AF-A0AAP1WEC5-F1
#
_cell.length_a   1.000
_cell.length_b   1.000
_cell.length_c   1.000
_cell.angle_alpha   90.00
_cell.angle_beta   90.00
_cell.angle_gamma   90.00
#
_symmetry.space_group_name_H-M   'P 1'
#
loop_
_entity.id
_entity.type
_entity.pdbx_description
1 polymer ?
#
loop_
_entity_poly.entity_id
_entity_poly.type
_entity_poly.pdbx_seq_one_letter_code
_entity_poly.pdbx_strand_id
1 'polypeptide(L)'
;MPGQKISNDDLYWLISNSPLLLMLRQESAPLVSELISCRNRMWDEGADLDTNLFDHLMQLAVDNKAKLRSEYNAYPEIAKYLNAEILGGPGQPDLKTKDGYPVEVKVDTFSPSALKQLLRYMDASGADFGFACAKTLSVKLPENIKFIQLDYKDNCYFVVKDGGNENA
;
A
#
# COMPACT_ATOMS: atom_id res chain seq x y z
N MET A 1 18.52 3.30 27.97
CA MET A 1 19.86 3.35 28.61
C MET A 1 20.02 2.11 29.49
N PRO A 2 21.02 1.25 29.28
CA PRO A 2 21.19 0.07 30.11
C PRO A 2 21.53 0.46 31.56
N GLY A 3 20.79 -0.07 32.54
CA GLY A 3 21.08 0.11 33.97
C GLY A 3 20.32 1.24 34.69
N GLN A 4 19.41 1.95 34.01
CA GLN A 4 18.55 2.94 34.65
C GLN A 4 17.46 2.24 35.47
N LYS A 5 17.36 2.55 36.77
CA LYS A 5 16.26 2.09 37.61
C LYS A 5 14.99 2.86 37.23
N ILE A 6 13.89 2.14 37.03
CA ILE A 6 12.57 2.73 36.82
C ILE A 6 12.20 3.54 38.05
N SER A 7 11.87 4.82 37.85
CA SER A 7 11.42 5.74 38.88
C SER A 7 9.89 5.74 39.01
N ASN A 8 9.37 6.39 40.05
CA ASN A 8 7.93 6.60 40.18
C ASN A 8 7.38 7.51 39.06
N ASP A 9 8.18 8.45 38.57
CA ASP A 9 7.80 9.35 37.47
C ASP A 9 7.67 8.56 36.16
N ASP A 10 8.56 7.60 35.90
CA ASP A 10 8.46 6.70 34.75
C ASP A 10 7.17 5.86 34.80
N LEU A 11 6.80 5.37 35.99
CA LEU A 11 5.55 4.61 36.20
C LEU A 11 4.33 5.50 36.00
N TYR A 12 4.35 6.73 36.51
CA TYR A 12 3.27 7.70 36.31
C TYR A 12 3.11 8.03 34.82
N TRP A 13 4.20 8.31 34.13
CA TRP A 13 4.19 8.55 32.68
C TRP A 13 3.60 7.36 31.91
N LEU A 14 3.98 6.13 32.26
CA LEU A 14 3.44 4.92 31.64
C LEU A 14 1.93 4.77 31.85
N ILE A 15 1.44 5.05 33.06
CA ILE A 15 0.02 4.98 33.39
C ILE A 15 -0.75 6.04 32.59
N SER A 16 -0.30 7.30 32.66
CA SER A 16 -0.90 8.44 31.98
C SER A 16 -0.94 8.26 30.47
N ASN A 17 0.05 7.59 29.88
CA ASN A 17 0.15 7.37 28.44
C ASN A 17 -0.28 5.97 27.98
N SER A 18 -0.73 5.12 28.89
CA SER A 18 -1.13 3.74 28.58
C SER A 18 -2.18 3.64 27.47
N PRO A 19 -3.19 4.53 27.33
CA PRO A 19 -4.17 4.41 26.23
C PRO A 19 -3.53 4.53 24.85
N LEU A 20 -2.53 5.41 24.68
CA LEU A 20 -1.77 5.55 23.43
C LEU A 20 -0.85 4.34 23.21
N LEU A 21 -0.14 3.89 24.24
CA LEU A 21 0.76 2.73 24.14
C LEU A 21 0.01 1.45 23.77
N LEU A 22 -1.21 1.26 24.29
CA LEU A 22 -2.03 0.09 23.98
C LEU A 22 -2.47 0.05 22.50
N MET A 23 -2.48 1.18 21.79
CA MET A 23 -2.76 1.20 20.34
C MET A 23 -1.66 0.48 19.53
N LEU A 24 -0.45 0.35 20.07
CA LEU A 24 0.64 -0.41 19.43
C LEU A 24 0.47 -1.93 19.54
N ARG A 25 -0.48 -2.43 20.34
CA ARG A 25 -0.71 -3.87 20.51
C ARG A 25 -1.60 -4.48 19.42
N GLN A 26 -2.15 -3.66 18.54
CA GLN A 26 -2.98 -4.11 17.43
C GLN A 26 -2.11 -4.80 16.36
N GLU A 27 -2.70 -5.73 15.59
CA GLU A 27 -1.99 -6.40 14.49
C GLU A 27 -1.59 -5.45 13.36
N SER A 28 -2.41 -4.42 13.12
CA SER A 28 -2.15 -3.34 12.16
C SER A 28 -1.80 -2.04 12.87
N ALA A 29 -1.08 -1.15 12.18
CA ALA A 29 -0.85 0.20 12.70
C ALA A 29 -2.19 0.92 12.98
N PRO A 30 -2.26 1.73 14.04
CA PRO A 30 -3.48 2.41 14.42
C PRO A 30 -3.95 3.40 13.35
N LEU A 31 -5.25 3.64 13.28
CA LEU A 31 -5.79 4.65 12.38
C LEU A 31 -5.59 6.05 12.97
N VAL A 32 -5.31 7.03 12.10
CA VAL A 32 -5.24 8.45 12.48
C VAL A 32 -6.48 8.90 13.27
N SER A 33 -7.67 8.48 12.86
CA SER A 33 -8.93 8.82 13.54
C SER A 33 -9.02 8.24 14.96
N GLU A 34 -8.48 7.04 15.18
CA GLU A 34 -8.47 6.39 16.49
C GLU A 34 -7.49 7.08 17.42
N LEU A 35 -6.31 7.47 16.92
CA LEU A 35 -5.32 8.22 17.69
C LEU A 35 -5.86 9.59 18.11
N ILE A 36 -6.49 10.34 17.20
CA ILE A 36 -7.12 11.63 17.52
C ILE A 36 -8.22 11.45 18.58
N SER A 37 -9.06 10.41 18.43
CA SER A 37 -10.13 10.12 19.39
C SER A 37 -9.58 9.73 20.76
N CYS A 38 -8.49 8.96 20.80
CA CYS A 38 -7.78 8.59 22.03
C CYS A 38 -7.22 9.82 22.74
N ARG A 39 -6.48 10.67 22.00
CA ARG A 39 -5.90 11.93 22.52
C ARG A 39 -6.97 12.84 23.11
N ASN A 40 -8.08 13.05 22.40
CA ASN A 40 -9.15 13.92 22.88
C ASN A 40 -9.75 13.41 24.19
N ARG A 41 -10.00 12.10 24.29
CA ARG A 41 -10.51 11.50 25.53
C ARG A 41 -9.53 11.69 26.69
N MET A 42 -8.24 11.42 26.46
CA MET A 42 -7.20 11.63 27.48
C MET A 42 -7.14 13.08 27.94
N TRP A 43 -7.28 14.04 27.02
CA TRP A 43 -7.33 15.46 27.35
C TRP A 43 -8.56 15.80 28.20
N ASP A 44 -9.73 15.31 27.81
CA ASP A 44 -11.00 15.55 28.54
C ASP A 44 -10.96 14.97 29.96
N GLU A 45 -10.22 13.87 30.15
CA GLU A 45 -9.98 13.23 31.45
C GLU A 45 -8.86 13.90 32.27
N GLY A 46 -8.18 14.91 31.71
CA GLY A 46 -7.08 15.62 32.38
C GLY A 46 -5.78 14.83 32.48
N ALA A 47 -5.56 13.86 31.59
CA ALA A 47 -4.33 13.07 31.57
C ALA A 47 -3.12 13.90 31.18
N ASP A 48 -1.96 13.57 31.78
CA ASP A 48 -0.66 14.14 31.43
C ASP A 48 -0.10 13.43 30.18
N LEU A 49 -0.63 13.82 29.02
CA LEU A 49 -0.31 13.23 27.73
C LEU A 49 1.07 13.67 27.23
N ASP A 50 1.88 12.71 26.81
CA ASP A 50 3.12 12.96 26.10
C ASP A 50 2.81 13.25 24.62
N THR A 51 3.01 14.51 24.23
CA THR A 51 2.76 14.97 22.87
C THR A 51 3.72 14.33 21.86
N ASN A 52 4.95 14.03 22.25
CA ASN A 52 5.91 13.37 21.36
C ASN A 52 5.50 11.92 21.09
N LEU A 53 5.00 11.20 22.11
CA LEU A 53 4.44 9.87 21.91
C LEU A 53 3.27 9.91 20.92
N PHE A 54 2.35 10.86 21.10
CA PHE A 54 1.23 11.05 20.17
C PHE A 54 1.71 11.35 18.74
N ASP A 55 2.64 12.29 18.58
CA ASP A 55 3.17 12.67 17.27
C ASP A 55 3.88 11.51 16.56
N HIS A 56 4.66 10.70 17.28
CA HIS A 56 5.28 9.50 16.72
C HIS A 56 4.25 8.45 16.29
N LEU A 57 3.18 8.25 17.06
CA LEU A 57 2.10 7.35 16.68
C LEU A 57 1.34 7.86 15.45
N MET A 58 1.13 9.17 15.36
CA MET A 58 0.52 9.82 14.20
C MET A 58 1.39 9.63 12.95
N GLN A 59 2.69 9.82 13.07
CA GLN A 59 3.65 9.59 11.98
C GLN A 59 3.61 8.12 11.54
N LEU A 60 3.65 7.17 12.48
CA LEU A 60 3.50 5.74 12.20
C LEU A 60 2.21 5.42 11.43
N ALA A 61 1.08 5.99 11.85
CA ALA A 61 -0.21 5.78 11.22
C ALA A 61 -0.25 6.32 9.78
N VAL A 62 0.33 7.51 9.55
CA VAL A 62 0.41 8.13 8.22
C VAL A 62 1.35 7.35 7.31
N ASP A 63 2.54 6.98 7.80
CA ASP A 63 3.52 6.20 7.05
C ASP A 63 2.97 4.82 6.69
N ASN A 64 2.22 4.18 7.59
CA ASN A 64 1.56 2.92 7.28
C ASN A 64 0.50 3.08 6.17
N LYS A 65 -0.30 4.16 6.20
CA LYS A 65 -1.24 4.46 5.10
C LYS A 65 -0.53 4.71 3.77
N ALA A 66 0.57 5.45 3.80
CA ALA A 66 1.39 5.70 2.60
C ALA A 66 1.99 4.39 2.07
N LYS A 67 2.53 3.56 2.96
CA LYS A 67 3.03 2.22 2.64
C LYS A 67 1.95 1.39 1.98
N LEU A 68 0.75 1.30 2.56
CA LEU A 68 -0.37 0.51 2.02
C LEU A 68 -0.83 0.98 0.63
N ARG A 69 -0.57 2.24 0.27
CA ARG A 69 -0.85 2.79 -1.06
C ARG A 69 0.29 2.59 -2.05
N SER A 70 1.44 2.06 -1.64
CA SER A 70 2.54 1.81 -2.57
C SER A 70 2.16 0.75 -3.60
N GLU A 71 2.78 0.84 -4.78
CA GLU A 71 2.52 -0.03 -5.92
C GLU A 71 2.68 -1.53 -5.60
N TYR A 72 3.67 -1.86 -4.78
CA TYR A 72 3.92 -3.23 -4.35
C TYR A 72 2.73 -3.87 -3.61
N ASN A 73 1.88 -3.07 -2.93
CA ASN A 73 0.70 -3.60 -2.24
C ASN A 73 -0.44 -3.99 -3.20
N ALA A 74 -0.38 -3.58 -4.47
CA ALA A 74 -1.32 -4.04 -5.49
C ALA A 74 -0.95 -5.44 -6.01
N TYR A 75 0.33 -5.84 -5.92
CA TYR A 75 0.83 -7.05 -6.57
C TYR A 75 0.14 -8.33 -6.08
N PRO A 76 -0.08 -8.58 -4.77
CA PRO A 76 -0.73 -9.81 -4.32
C PRO A 76 -2.15 -10.00 -4.87
N GLU A 77 -2.90 -8.91 -4.99
CA GLU A 77 -4.28 -8.94 -5.49
C GLU A 77 -4.32 -9.22 -6.99
N ILE A 78 -3.39 -8.64 -7.75
CA ILE A 78 -3.22 -8.90 -9.19
C ILE A 78 -2.71 -10.32 -9.41
N ALA A 79 -1.74 -10.78 -8.62
CA ALA A 79 -1.19 -12.13 -8.67
C ALA A 79 -2.27 -13.18 -8.46
N LYS A 80 -3.14 -12.98 -7.47
CA LYS A 80 -4.30 -13.83 -7.20
C LYS A 80 -5.29 -13.81 -8.36
N TYR A 81 -5.59 -12.63 -8.90
CA TYR A 81 -6.57 -12.47 -9.97
C TYR A 81 -6.12 -13.10 -11.31
N LEU A 82 -4.87 -12.86 -11.72
CA LEU A 82 -4.29 -13.36 -12.97
C LEU A 82 -3.61 -14.72 -12.85
N ASN A 83 -3.59 -15.32 -11.66
CA ASN A 83 -2.81 -16.53 -11.36
C ASN A 83 -1.33 -16.35 -11.82
N ALA A 84 -0.73 -15.27 -11.34
CA ALA A 84 0.60 -14.79 -11.71
C ALA A 84 1.59 -14.86 -10.54
N GLU A 85 2.88 -14.89 -10.89
CA GLU A 85 4.01 -14.80 -9.97
C GLU A 85 4.51 -13.35 -9.88
N ILE A 86 4.80 -12.88 -8.67
CA ILE A 86 5.39 -11.56 -8.43
C ILE A 86 6.89 -11.65 -8.68
N LEU A 87 7.42 -10.77 -9.53
CA LEU A 87 8.84 -10.70 -9.85
C LEU A 87 9.48 -9.43 -9.29
N GLY A 88 9.07 -8.25 -9.78
CA GLY A 88 9.45 -6.93 -9.25
C GLY A 88 10.96 -6.61 -9.24
N GLY A 89 11.77 -7.42 -9.92
CA GLY A 89 13.22 -7.27 -9.98
C GLY A 89 13.70 -6.32 -11.08
N PRO A 90 14.93 -5.77 -10.98
CA PRO A 90 15.51 -4.95 -12.04
C PRO A 90 15.51 -5.68 -13.39
N GLY A 91 14.91 -5.07 -14.41
CA GLY A 91 14.84 -5.63 -15.77
C GLY A 91 13.78 -6.71 -15.97
N GLN A 92 12.90 -6.94 -14.99
CA GLN A 92 11.78 -7.87 -15.07
C GLN A 92 10.45 -7.10 -15.05
N PRO A 93 9.34 -7.69 -15.57
CA PRO A 93 8.01 -7.15 -15.33
C PRO A 93 7.66 -7.24 -13.83
N ASP A 94 6.65 -6.49 -13.40
CA ASP A 94 6.19 -6.52 -12.01
C ASP A 94 5.66 -7.91 -11.64
N LEU A 95 4.86 -8.50 -12.54
CA LEU A 95 4.40 -9.89 -12.43
C LEU A 95 4.48 -10.63 -13.77
N LYS A 96 4.40 -11.95 -13.70
CA LYS A 96 4.32 -12.84 -14.87
C LYS A 96 3.27 -13.91 -14.65
N THR A 97 2.32 -14.04 -15.58
CA THR A 97 1.29 -15.09 -15.53
C THR A 97 1.90 -16.48 -15.73
N LYS A 98 1.17 -17.55 -15.36
CA LYS A 98 1.62 -18.93 -15.62
C LYS A 98 1.87 -19.22 -17.10
N ASP A 99 1.12 -18.59 -17.99
CA ASP A 99 1.28 -18.72 -19.44
C ASP A 99 2.45 -17.88 -19.99
N GLY A 100 3.13 -17.13 -19.13
CA GLY A 100 4.34 -16.40 -19.45
C GLY A 100 4.12 -14.94 -19.84
N TYR A 101 2.89 -14.44 -19.82
CA TYR A 101 2.58 -13.06 -20.17
C TYR A 101 3.04 -12.07 -19.08
N PRO A 102 3.77 -11.00 -19.45
CA PRO A 102 4.19 -9.97 -18.52
C PRO A 102 3.01 -9.10 -18.08
N VAL A 103 3.10 -8.61 -16.84
CA VAL A 103 2.15 -7.69 -16.23
C VAL A 103 2.92 -6.49 -15.72
N GLU A 104 2.52 -5.30 -16.15
CA GLU A 104 3.05 -4.02 -15.63
C GLU A 104 1.94 -3.32 -14.85
N VAL A 105 2.29 -2.80 -13.67
CA VAL A 105 1.34 -2.25 -12.70
C VAL A 105 1.70 -0.80 -12.43
N LYS A 106 0.69 0.08 -12.38
CA LYS A 106 0.81 1.47 -11.91
C LYS A 106 -0.42 1.80 -11.09
N VAL A 107 -0.29 2.20 -9.83
CA VAL A 107 -1.47 2.37 -8.94
C VAL A 107 -2.44 3.46 -9.36
N ASP A 108 -1.95 4.52 -10.01
CA ASP A 108 -2.76 5.64 -10.45
C ASP A 108 -3.05 5.57 -11.95
N THR A 109 -2.05 5.84 -12.80
CA THR A 109 -2.25 5.97 -14.24
C THR A 109 -1.23 5.18 -15.04
N PHE A 110 -1.71 4.35 -15.97
CA PHE A 110 -0.87 3.66 -16.93
C PHE A 110 -0.49 4.61 -18.08
N SER A 111 0.77 5.02 -18.10
CA SER A 111 1.29 6.06 -18.99
C SER A 111 1.97 5.50 -20.24
N PRO A 112 2.28 6.35 -21.24
CA PRO A 112 3.09 5.93 -22.39
C PRO A 112 4.46 5.34 -22.00
N SER A 113 5.03 5.77 -20.87
CA SER A 113 6.29 5.21 -20.35
C SER A 113 6.10 3.78 -19.85
N ALA A 114 5.01 3.52 -19.12
CA ALA A 114 4.67 2.18 -18.65
C ALA A 114 4.36 1.24 -19.83
N LEU A 115 3.68 1.73 -20.86
CA LEU A 115 3.45 0.96 -22.08
C LEU A 115 4.76 0.55 -22.78
N LYS A 116 5.72 1.48 -22.94
CA LYS A 116 7.05 1.16 -23.50
C LYS A 116 7.77 0.10 -22.67
N GLN A 117 7.63 0.15 -21.36
CA GLN A 117 8.23 -0.82 -20.45
C GLN A 117 7.59 -2.20 -20.62
N LEU A 118 6.25 -2.28 -20.65
CA LEU A 118 5.53 -3.54 -20.89
C LEU A 118 5.90 -4.15 -22.24
N LEU A 119 5.92 -3.36 -23.32
CA LEU A 119 6.32 -3.81 -24.65
C LEU A 119 7.74 -4.39 -24.67
N ARG A 120 8.69 -3.73 -23.98
CA ARG A 120 10.05 -4.25 -23.84
C ARG A 120 10.08 -5.62 -23.15
N TYR A 121 9.24 -5.84 -22.13
CA TYR A 121 9.15 -7.15 -21.47
C TYR A 121 8.49 -8.20 -22.37
N MET A 122 7.49 -7.82 -23.15
CA MET A 122 6.88 -8.70 -24.15
C MET A 122 7.92 -9.14 -25.18
N ASP A 123 8.68 -8.20 -25.74
CA ASP A 123 9.75 -8.49 -26.69
C ASP A 123 10.84 -9.39 -26.09
N ALA A 124 11.31 -9.08 -24.88
CA ALA A 124 12.36 -9.85 -24.20
C ALA A 124 11.94 -11.28 -23.84
N SER A 125 10.64 -11.51 -23.63
CA SER A 125 10.09 -12.83 -23.32
C SER A 125 9.50 -13.56 -24.53
N GLY A 126 9.44 -12.91 -25.70
CA GLY A 126 8.73 -13.42 -26.88
C GLY A 126 7.22 -13.56 -26.69
N ALA A 127 6.64 -12.81 -25.75
CA ALA A 127 5.21 -12.87 -25.45
C ALA A 127 4.42 -12.06 -26.50
N ASP A 128 3.37 -12.67 -27.05
CA ASP A 128 2.44 -12.03 -27.99
C ASP A 128 1.33 -11.24 -27.29
N PHE A 129 1.20 -11.38 -25.96
CA PHE A 129 0.17 -10.75 -25.15
C PHE A 129 0.73 -10.19 -23.83
N GLY A 130 0.05 -9.22 -23.23
CA GLY A 130 0.44 -8.62 -21.96
C GLY A 130 -0.72 -7.98 -21.19
N PHE A 131 -0.47 -7.64 -19.93
CA PHE A 131 -1.45 -7.00 -19.06
C PHE A 131 -0.95 -5.64 -18.54
N ALA A 132 -1.78 -4.62 -18.69
CA ALA A 132 -1.59 -3.31 -18.10
C ALA A 132 -2.54 -3.17 -16.91
N CYS A 133 -2.02 -2.92 -15.71
CA CYS A 133 -2.84 -2.78 -14.50
C CYS A 133 -2.72 -1.37 -13.95
N ALA A 134 -3.83 -0.63 -13.85
CA ALA A 134 -3.86 0.68 -13.20
C ALA A 134 -5.27 1.14 -12.84
N LYS A 135 -5.40 2.28 -12.15
CA LYS A 135 -6.71 2.90 -11.94
C LYS A 135 -7.27 3.54 -13.20
N THR A 136 -6.42 4.19 -14.00
CA THR A 136 -6.79 4.79 -15.29
C THR A 136 -5.71 4.58 -16.35
N LEU A 137 -6.07 4.81 -17.62
CA LEU A 137 -5.14 4.88 -18.74
C LEU A 137 -4.93 6.35 -19.15
N SER A 138 -3.73 6.68 -19.61
CA SER A 138 -3.46 7.93 -20.35
C SER A 138 -2.88 7.68 -21.74
N VAL A 139 -2.93 6.42 -22.19
CA VAL A 139 -2.42 5.98 -23.48
C VAL A 139 -3.36 4.93 -24.06
N LYS A 140 -3.55 4.94 -25.38
CA LYS A 140 -4.26 3.89 -26.09
C LYS A 140 -3.42 2.61 -26.08
N LEU A 141 -4.01 1.51 -25.64
CA LEU A 141 -3.34 0.21 -25.65
C LEU A 141 -3.48 -0.47 -27.02
N PRO A 142 -2.45 -1.21 -27.47
CA PRO A 142 -2.56 -2.19 -28.56
C PRO A 142 -3.59 -3.28 -28.25
N GLU A 143 -4.14 -3.90 -29.30
CA GLU A 143 -5.19 -4.95 -29.17
C GLU A 143 -4.74 -6.19 -28.40
N ASN A 144 -3.44 -6.47 -28.39
CA ASN A 144 -2.83 -7.60 -27.69
C ASN A 144 -2.40 -7.27 -26.25
N ILE A 145 -2.83 -6.14 -25.70
CA ILE A 145 -2.62 -5.78 -24.30
C ILE A 145 -3.97 -5.56 -23.62
N LYS A 146 -4.23 -6.31 -22.56
CA LYS A 146 -5.47 -6.17 -21.77
C LYS A 146 -5.27 -5.22 -20.59
N PHE A 147 -6.18 -4.28 -20.46
CA PHE A 147 -6.25 -3.42 -19.27
C PHE A 147 -7.01 -4.10 -18.14
N ILE A 148 -6.43 -4.11 -16.95
CA ILE A 148 -7.07 -4.54 -15.70
C ILE A 148 -7.17 -3.33 -14.78
N GLN A 149 -8.41 -2.93 -14.47
CA GLN A 149 -8.63 -1.75 -13.64
C GLN A 149 -8.47 -2.06 -12.15
N LEU A 150 -7.68 -1.23 -11.47
CA LEU A 150 -7.46 -1.27 -10.02
C LEU A 150 -8.22 -0.13 -9.33
N ASP A 151 -8.62 -0.34 -8.09
CA ASP A 151 -8.98 0.75 -7.18
C ASP A 151 -8.54 0.42 -5.76
N TYR A 152 -8.65 1.40 -4.86
CA TYR A 152 -8.16 1.32 -3.49
C TYR A 152 -9.26 1.69 -2.51
N LYS A 153 -9.57 0.77 -1.60
CA LYS A 153 -10.58 0.97 -0.55
C LYS A 153 -10.19 0.18 0.69
N ASP A 154 -10.56 0.65 1.87
CA ASP A 154 -10.38 -0.08 3.13
C ASP A 154 -8.94 -0.58 3.35
N ASN A 155 -7.98 0.25 2.94
CA ASN A 155 -6.53 -0.01 3.00
C ASN A 155 -5.99 -1.14 2.10
N CYS A 156 -6.78 -1.63 1.14
CA CYS A 156 -6.34 -2.61 0.16
C CYS A 156 -6.63 -2.18 -1.28
N TYR A 157 -5.80 -2.67 -2.20
CA TYR A 157 -6.13 -2.63 -3.62
C TYR A 157 -7.11 -3.76 -3.94
N PHE A 158 -7.91 -3.58 -4.99
CA PHE A 158 -8.74 -4.63 -5.55
C PHE A 158 -8.93 -4.42 -7.05
N VAL A 159 -9.21 -5.51 -7.75
CA VAL A 159 -9.53 -5.47 -9.19
C VAL A 159 -11.00 -5.11 -9.35
N VAL A 160 -11.29 -4.01 -10.05
CA VAL A 160 -12.65 -3.44 -10.17
C VAL A 160 -13.46 -4.12 -11.28
N LYS A 161 -12.86 -4.36 -12.45
CA LYS A 161 -13.53 -4.91 -13.63
C LYS A 161 -12.55 -5.57 -14.60
N ASP A 162 -13.03 -6.64 -15.22
CA ASP A 162 -12.51 -7.23 -16.45
C ASP A 162 -13.36 -6.68 -17.62
N GLY A 163 -12.85 -5.81 -18.49
CA GLY A 163 -13.59 -5.49 -19.70
C GLY A 163 -13.37 -4.13 -20.37
N GLY A 164 -12.64 -4.17 -21.49
CA GLY A 164 -12.95 -3.34 -22.67
C GLY A 164 -11.96 -2.22 -22.98
N ASN A 165 -11.67 -2.06 -24.29
CA ASN A 165 -10.76 -1.09 -24.92
C ASN A 165 -11.16 0.40 -24.75
N GLU A 166 -12.12 0.72 -23.89
CA GLU A 166 -12.70 2.06 -23.80
C GLU A 166 -12.32 2.68 -22.46
N ASN A 167 -11.10 3.21 -22.40
CA ASN A 167 -10.72 4.29 -21.50
C ASN A 167 -9.53 5.07 -22.12
N ALA A 168 -9.68 5.44 -23.40
CA ALA A 168 -8.98 6.58 -23.99
C ALA A 168 -10.02 7.68 -24.26
#